data_AF-A0A257ARC9-F1
#
_entry.id   AF-A0A257ARC9-F1
#
_cell.length_a   1.000
_cell.length_b   1.000
_cell.length_c   1.000
_cell.angle_alpha   90.00
_cell.angle_beta   90.00
_cell.angle_gamma   90.00
#
_symmetry.space_group_name_H-M   'P 1'
#
loop_
_entity.id
_entity.type
_entity.pdbx_description
1 polymer ?
#
loop_
_entity_poly.entity_id
_entity_poly.type
_entity_poly.pdbx_seq_one_letter_code
_entity_poly.pdbx_strand_id
1 'polypeptide(L)'
;MLKRVVPTMFVTLFLVSVAEELGLFESFSAVLQPLTSVLGLESEVVLISATDVVNSYSGLILAGSLLEGGRVTTRGVLVALLLGNVVSFSARFAKHSLPLHFSLFGPRLGSRTVAVNAGTTLVLDAVFIVVLLMI
;
A
#
# COMPACT_ATOMS: atom_id res chain seq x y z
N MET A 1 -14.78 -21.17 -17.65
CA MET A 1 -14.01 -20.12 -16.96
C MET A 1 -14.90 -18.94 -16.58
N LEU A 2 -15.45 -18.17 -17.53
CA LEU A 2 -16.22 -16.94 -17.24
C LEU A 2 -17.44 -17.13 -16.30
N LYS A 3 -18.23 -18.20 -16.49
CA LYS A 3 -19.39 -18.53 -15.62
C LYS A 3 -19.05 -18.80 -14.14
N ARG A 4 -17.78 -19.08 -13.82
CA ARG A 4 -17.30 -19.28 -12.44
C ARG A 4 -16.58 -18.04 -11.93
N VAL A 5 -15.79 -17.40 -12.80
CA VAL A 5 -15.00 -16.21 -12.50
C VAL A 5 -15.90 -15.03 -12.14
N VAL A 6 -16.92 -14.74 -12.96
CA VAL A 6 -17.80 -13.57 -12.81
C VAL A 6 -18.52 -13.54 -11.46
N PRO A 7 -19.23 -14.61 -11.02
CA PRO A 7 -19.92 -14.58 -9.73
C PRO A 7 -18.94 -14.51 -8.55
N THR A 8 -17.78 -15.20 -8.61
CA THR A 8 -16.78 -15.11 -7.55
C THR A 8 -16.19 -13.70 -7.45
N MET A 9 -15.81 -13.10 -8.59
CA MET A 9 -15.35 -11.70 -8.66
C MET A 9 -16.38 -10.75 -8.06
N PHE A 10 -17.65 -10.87 -8.49
CA PHE A 10 -18.73 -10.03 -8.00
C PHE A 10 -18.90 -10.13 -6.48
N VAL A 11 -18.95 -11.34 -5.93
CA VAL A 11 -19.10 -11.55 -4.48
C VAL A 11 -17.89 -11.00 -3.71
N THR A 12 -16.67 -11.25 -4.18
CA THR A 12 -15.46 -10.75 -3.51
C THR A 12 -15.31 -9.24 -3.62
N LEU A 13 -15.63 -8.63 -4.76
CA LEU A 13 -15.67 -7.18 -4.93
C LEU A 13 -16.73 -6.56 -4.03
N PHE A 14 -17.92 -7.13 -4.02
CA PHE A 14 -19.02 -6.66 -3.17
C PHE A 14 -18.63 -6.68 -1.70
N LEU A 15 -18.06 -7.78 -1.20
CA LEU A 15 -17.57 -7.87 0.18
C LEU A 15 -16.48 -6.84 0.50
N VAL A 16 -15.54 -6.63 -0.42
CA VAL A 16 -14.46 -5.65 -0.20
C VAL A 16 -14.98 -4.21 -0.27
N SER A 17 -15.91 -3.91 -1.16
CA SER A 17 -16.57 -2.60 -1.22
C SER A 17 -17.38 -2.30 0.04
N VAL A 18 -18.10 -3.30 0.57
CA VAL A 18 -18.80 -3.15 1.86
C VAL A 18 -17.80 -2.95 3.00
N ALA A 19 -16.68 -3.67 3.01
CA ALA A 19 -15.63 -3.48 4.01
C ALA A 19 -15.01 -2.07 3.97
N GLU A 20 -14.91 -1.47 2.78
CA GLU A 20 -14.48 -0.08 2.60
C GLU A 20 -15.51 0.92 3.12
N GLU A 21 -16.79 0.75 2.80
CA GLU A 21 -17.86 1.62 3.26
C GLU A 21 -18.06 1.57 4.79
N LEU A 22 -17.70 0.43 5.40
CA LEU A 22 -17.65 0.24 6.85
C LEU A 22 -16.39 0.86 7.51
N GLY A 23 -15.50 1.47 6.73
CA GLY A 23 -14.29 2.10 7.24
C GLY A 23 -13.23 1.13 7.78
N LEU A 24 -13.33 -0.17 7.48
CA LEU A 24 -12.36 -1.18 7.95
C LEU A 24 -10.94 -0.90 7.43
N PHE A 25 -10.80 -0.14 6.33
CA PHE A 25 -9.53 0.29 5.79
C PHE A 25 -9.10 1.70 6.24
N GLU A 26 -9.97 2.52 6.84
CA GLU A 26 -9.60 3.85 7.34
C GLU A 26 -8.54 3.79 8.45
N SER A 27 -8.48 2.66 9.16
CA SER A 27 -7.47 2.38 10.17
C SER A 27 -6.04 2.28 9.60
N PHE A 28 -5.85 2.09 8.29
CA PHE A 28 -4.50 2.07 7.68
C PHE A 28 -3.92 3.48 7.50
N SER A 29 -4.75 4.50 7.30
CA SER A 29 -4.31 5.91 7.27
C SER A 29 -3.93 6.42 8.67
N ALA A 30 -4.61 5.92 9.70
CA ALA A 30 -4.31 6.21 11.11
C ALA A 30 -3.00 5.57 11.60
N VAL A 31 -2.44 4.60 10.86
CA VAL A 31 -1.16 3.94 11.16
C VAL A 31 0.04 4.80 10.70
N LEU A 32 -0.13 5.70 9.73
CA LEU A 32 0.94 6.58 9.26
C LEU A 32 1.41 7.56 10.35
N GLN A 33 0.49 8.16 11.12
CA GLN A 33 0.84 9.11 12.19
C GLN A 33 1.76 8.50 13.28
N PRO A 34 1.45 7.35 13.90
CA PRO A 34 2.34 6.74 14.88
C PRO A 34 3.62 6.15 14.26
N LEU A 35 3.59 5.68 13.01
CA LEU A 35 4.82 5.25 12.33
C LEU A 35 5.78 6.44 12.13
N THR A 36 5.26 7.63 11.81
CA THR A 36 6.09 8.82 11.57
C THR A 36 6.72 9.39 12.85
N SER A 37 6.04 9.31 14.00
CA SER A 37 6.61 9.76 15.28
C SER A 37 7.67 8.80 15.82
N VAL A 38 7.51 7.50 15.58
CA VAL A 38 8.48 6.46 15.98
C VAL A 38 9.72 6.47 15.08
N LEU A 39 9.55 6.78 13.79
CA LEU A 39 10.64 6.78 12.80
C LEU A 39 11.39 8.14 12.71
N GLY A 40 10.93 9.17 13.43
CA GLY A 40 11.59 10.49 13.46
C GLY A 40 11.62 11.20 12.11
N LEU A 41 10.62 10.96 11.26
CA LEU A 41 10.62 11.42 9.87
C LEU A 41 10.27 12.91 9.77
N GLU A 42 10.92 13.61 8.82
CA GLU A 42 10.63 15.00 8.47
C GLU A 42 9.19 15.15 7.97
N SER A 43 8.58 16.33 8.20
CA SER A 43 7.19 16.62 7.82
C SER A 43 6.90 16.39 6.33
N GLU A 44 7.89 16.62 5.50
CA GLU A 44 7.84 16.51 4.05
C GLU A 44 7.75 15.06 3.58
N VAL A 45 8.40 14.12 4.29
CA VAL A 45 8.31 12.68 4.02
C VAL A 45 6.87 12.19 4.23
N VAL A 46 6.22 12.69 5.29
CA VAL A 46 4.82 12.38 5.59
C VAL A 46 3.90 12.92 4.50
N LEU A 47 4.13 14.15 4.06
CA LEU A 47 3.32 14.79 3.02
C LEU A 47 3.43 14.05 1.68
N ILE A 48 4.64 13.65 1.28
CA ILE A 48 4.88 12.85 0.08
C ILE A 48 4.14 11.52 0.17
N SER A 49 4.31 10.80 1.28
CA SER A 49 3.67 9.48 1.48
C SER A 49 2.14 9.58 1.46
N ALA A 50 1.56 10.56 2.18
CA ALA A 50 0.12 10.78 2.18
C ALA A 50 -0.43 11.13 0.79
N THR A 51 0.32 11.93 0.02
CA THR A 51 -0.05 12.27 -1.36
C THR A 51 0.04 11.05 -2.28
N ASP A 52 1.07 10.22 -2.12
CA ASP A 52 1.28 8.98 -2.88
C ASP A 52 0.17 7.95 -2.64
N VAL A 53 -0.34 7.86 -1.40
CA VAL A 53 -1.50 7.02 -1.04
C VAL A 53 -2.75 7.40 -1.79
N VAL A 54 -2.98 8.70 -1.98
CA VAL A 54 -4.14 9.21 -2.74
C VAL A 54 -3.92 9.01 -4.24
N ASN A 55 -2.75 9.41 -4.74
CA ASN A 55 -2.37 9.25 -6.14
C ASN A 55 -0.86 9.15 -6.28
N SER A 56 -0.40 7.99 -6.75
CA SER A 56 1.04 7.72 -6.84
C SER A 56 1.80 8.66 -7.79
N TYR A 57 1.14 9.17 -8.85
CA TYR A 57 1.76 10.17 -9.72
C TYR A 57 1.90 11.53 -9.02
N SER A 58 0.88 11.95 -8.27
CA SER A 58 0.93 13.19 -7.50
C SER A 58 1.99 13.12 -6.39
N GLY A 59 2.09 11.98 -5.71
CA GLY A 59 3.13 11.71 -4.72
C GLY A 59 4.54 11.80 -5.31
N LEU A 60 4.76 11.19 -6.48
CA LEU A 60 6.05 11.24 -7.18
C LEU A 60 6.43 12.66 -7.64
N ILE A 61 5.48 13.42 -8.19
CA ILE A 61 5.72 14.82 -8.61
C ILE A 61 6.08 15.67 -7.39
N LEU A 62 5.33 15.52 -6.29
CA LEU A 62 5.61 16.23 -5.05
C LEU A 62 7.00 15.86 -4.50
N ALA A 63 7.34 14.59 -4.49
CA ALA A 63 8.66 14.11 -4.07
C ALA A 63 9.79 14.74 -4.89
N GLY A 64 9.65 14.78 -6.22
CA GLY A 64 10.62 15.41 -7.12
C GLY A 64 10.81 16.90 -6.81
N SER A 65 9.70 17.65 -6.68
CA SER A 65 9.76 19.09 -6.38
C SER A 65 10.41 19.40 -5.04
N LEU A 66 10.17 18.59 -4.00
CA LEU A 66 10.77 18.77 -2.69
C LEU A 66 12.25 18.37 -2.66
N LEU A 67 12.63 17.37 -3.47
CA LEU A 67 14.02 16.96 -3.64
C LEU A 67 14.85 18.03 -4.36
N GLU A 68 14.33 18.57 -5.48
CA GLU A 68 14.98 19.65 -6.22
C GLU A 68 15.10 20.93 -5.38
N GLY A 69 14.10 21.21 -4.55
CA GLY A 69 14.13 22.32 -3.59
C GLY A 69 15.05 22.12 -2.39
N GLY A 70 15.73 20.96 -2.28
CA GLY A 70 16.61 20.63 -1.15
C GLY A 70 15.89 20.51 0.20
N ARG A 71 14.55 20.39 0.19
CA ARG A 71 13.71 20.28 1.39
C ARG A 71 13.72 18.88 1.98
N VAL A 72 14.01 17.87 1.15
CA VAL A 72 14.05 16.46 1.55
C VAL A 72 15.27 15.81 0.92
N THR A 73 15.95 14.96 1.69
CA THR A 73 17.05 14.16 1.17
C THR A 73 16.56 13.07 0.21
N THR A 74 17.41 12.58 -0.69
CA THR A 74 17.09 11.43 -1.56
C THR A 74 16.61 10.22 -0.75
N ARG A 75 17.24 9.99 0.41
CA ARG A 75 16.85 8.95 1.36
C ARG A 75 15.42 9.18 1.88
N GLY A 76 15.10 10.40 2.32
CA GLY A 76 13.76 10.75 2.79
C GLY A 76 12.68 10.54 1.73
N VAL A 77 12.96 10.89 0.47
CA VAL A 77 12.06 10.67 -0.66
C VAL A 77 11.79 9.18 -0.89
N LEU A 78 12.84 8.36 -0.90
CA LEU A 78 12.70 6.91 -1.08
C LEU A 78 11.88 6.30 0.05
N VAL A 79 12.13 6.69 1.31
CA VAL A 79 11.32 6.24 2.45
C VAL A 79 9.86 6.69 2.29
N ALA A 80 9.61 7.93 1.88
CA ALA A 80 8.26 8.45 1.70
C ALA A 80 7.45 7.66 0.66
N LEU A 81 8.06 7.37 -0.49
CA LEU A 81 7.42 6.63 -1.59
C LEU A 81 7.22 5.15 -1.21
N LEU A 82 8.18 4.53 -0.51
CA LEU A 82 8.01 3.16 0.00
C LEU A 82 6.87 3.07 1.02
N LEU A 83 6.77 4.05 1.94
CA LEU A 83 5.66 4.13 2.88
C LEU A 83 4.31 4.31 2.17
N GLY A 84 4.27 5.19 1.16
CA GLY A 84 3.07 5.39 0.33
C GLY A 84 2.65 4.11 -0.40
N ASN A 85 3.62 3.36 -0.91
CA ASN A 85 3.41 2.08 -1.56
C ASN A 85 2.86 1.02 -0.59
N VAL A 86 3.43 0.87 0.61
CA VAL A 86 2.97 -0.12 1.62
C VAL A 86 1.48 0.07 1.95
N VAL A 87 1.08 1.33 2.15
CA VAL A 87 -0.32 1.68 2.47
C VAL A 87 -1.23 1.51 1.25
N SER A 88 -0.81 2.01 0.08
CA SER A 88 -1.54 1.87 -1.18
C SER A 88 -1.73 0.41 -1.61
N PHE A 89 -0.69 -0.40 -1.39
CA PHE A 89 -0.68 -1.82 -1.72
C PHE A 89 -1.78 -2.52 -0.95
N SER A 90 -1.88 -2.30 0.37
CA SER A 90 -2.92 -2.90 1.22
C SER A 90 -4.34 -2.70 0.67
N ALA A 91 -4.66 -1.48 0.20
CA ALA A 91 -5.96 -1.16 -0.38
C ALA A 91 -6.18 -1.79 -1.77
N ARG A 92 -5.20 -1.70 -2.68
CA ARG A 92 -5.28 -2.31 -4.04
C ARG A 92 -5.32 -3.84 -3.96
N PHE A 93 -4.64 -4.41 -2.99
CA PHE A 93 -4.50 -5.84 -2.81
C PHE A 93 -5.82 -6.50 -2.39
N ALA A 94 -6.55 -5.86 -1.48
CA ALA A 94 -7.88 -6.29 -1.09
C ALA A 94 -8.88 -6.23 -2.27
N LYS A 95 -8.86 -5.13 -3.02
CA LYS A 95 -9.87 -4.85 -4.06
C LYS A 95 -9.69 -5.61 -5.37
N HIS A 96 -8.47 -5.98 -5.74
CA HIS A 96 -8.19 -6.59 -7.05
C HIS A 96 -7.41 -7.88 -7.00
N SER A 97 -6.37 -7.99 -6.15
CA SER A 97 -5.53 -9.18 -6.10
C SER A 97 -6.29 -10.38 -5.52
N LEU A 98 -7.02 -10.17 -4.42
CA LEU A 98 -7.80 -11.19 -3.74
C LEU A 98 -8.89 -11.83 -4.64
N PRO A 99 -9.80 -11.04 -5.26
CA PRO A 99 -10.82 -11.54 -6.19
C PRO A 99 -10.25 -12.39 -7.34
N LEU A 100 -9.18 -11.90 -7.97
CA LEU A 100 -8.55 -12.57 -9.12
C LEU A 100 -7.95 -13.92 -8.73
N HIS A 101 -7.16 -13.95 -7.65
CA HIS A 101 -6.51 -15.18 -7.20
C HIS A 101 -7.52 -16.20 -6.66
N PHE A 102 -8.58 -15.74 -5.97
CA PHE A 102 -9.67 -16.63 -5.54
C PHE A 102 -10.41 -17.24 -6.72
N SER A 103 -10.66 -16.44 -7.76
CA SER A 103 -11.33 -16.88 -8.98
C SER A 103 -10.50 -17.91 -9.76
N LEU A 104 -9.18 -17.70 -9.86
CA LEU A 104 -8.27 -18.57 -10.63
C LEU A 104 -7.92 -19.88 -9.91
N PHE A 105 -7.61 -19.80 -8.61
CA PHE A 105 -7.06 -20.94 -7.84
C PHE A 105 -8.06 -21.51 -6.82
N GLY A 106 -9.25 -20.93 -6.69
CA GLY A 106 -10.20 -21.26 -5.64
C GLY A 106 -9.82 -20.65 -4.29
N PRO A 107 -10.70 -20.72 -3.27
CA PRO A 107 -10.54 -19.99 -2.02
C PRO A 107 -9.33 -20.46 -1.18
N ARG A 108 -8.98 -21.76 -1.22
CA ARG A 108 -7.92 -22.34 -0.39
C ARG A 108 -6.51 -22.07 -0.92
N LEU A 109 -6.31 -22.18 -2.23
CA LEU A 109 -5.01 -21.88 -2.87
C LEU A 109 -4.88 -20.39 -3.17
N GLY A 110 -5.96 -19.74 -3.63
CA GLY A 110 -5.98 -18.31 -3.91
C GLY A 110 -5.64 -17.47 -2.68
N SER A 111 -6.22 -17.75 -1.51
CA SER A 111 -5.87 -17.06 -0.26
C SER A 111 -4.43 -17.27 0.15
N ARG A 112 -3.89 -18.48 -0.03
CA ARG A 112 -2.52 -18.79 0.35
C ARG A 112 -1.51 -18.06 -0.54
N THR A 113 -1.73 -18.06 -1.85
CA THR A 113 -0.89 -17.32 -2.81
C THR A 113 -0.93 -15.82 -2.54
N VAL A 114 -2.13 -15.29 -2.29
CA VAL A 114 -2.33 -13.88 -1.92
C VAL A 114 -1.60 -13.55 -0.62
N ALA A 115 -1.74 -14.36 0.44
CA ALA A 115 -1.10 -14.12 1.71
C ALA A 115 0.43 -14.14 1.59
N VAL A 116 0.99 -15.11 0.85
CA VAL A 116 2.44 -15.18 0.60
C VAL A 116 2.92 -13.99 -0.21
N ASN A 117 2.21 -13.60 -1.27
CA ASN A 117 2.60 -12.47 -2.10
C ASN A 117 2.55 -11.16 -1.31
N ALA A 118 1.45 -10.88 -0.60
CA ALA A 118 1.35 -9.69 0.24
C ALA A 118 2.40 -9.67 1.35
N GLY A 119 2.59 -10.79 2.05
CA GLY A 119 3.59 -10.90 3.09
C GLY A 119 4.99 -10.63 2.56
N THR A 120 5.33 -11.20 1.41
CA THR A 120 6.65 -11.00 0.78
C THR A 120 6.87 -9.55 0.37
N THR A 121 5.89 -8.91 -0.28
CA THR A 121 5.99 -7.49 -0.67
C THR A 121 6.12 -6.59 0.56
N LEU A 122 5.29 -6.78 1.59
CA LEU A 122 5.35 -5.99 2.81
C LEU A 122 6.67 -6.16 3.57
N VAL A 123 7.19 -7.40 3.64
CA VAL A 123 8.49 -7.67 4.27
C VAL A 123 9.62 -7.01 3.49
N LEU A 124 9.61 -7.09 2.16
CA LEU A 124 10.62 -6.42 1.33
C LEU A 124 10.59 -4.90 1.55
N ASP A 125 9.41 -4.27 1.46
CA ASP A 125 9.27 -2.83 1.66
C ASP A 125 9.75 -2.42 3.06
N ALA A 126 9.37 -3.17 4.10
CA ALA A 126 9.83 -2.91 5.47
C ALA A 126 11.36 -3.05 5.61
N VAL A 127 11.96 -4.08 5.01
CA VAL A 127 13.42 -4.27 5.02
C VAL A 127 14.12 -3.12 4.31
N PHE A 128 13.63 -2.70 3.14
CA PHE A 128 14.21 -1.57 2.42
C PHE A 128 14.11 -0.27 3.22
N ILE A 129 12.97 0.00 3.86
CA ILE A 129 12.80 1.16 4.74
C ILE A 129 13.82 1.12 5.88
N VAL A 130 13.96 -0.02 6.58
CA VAL A 130 14.91 -0.16 7.69
C VAL A 130 16.36 0.02 7.22
N VAL A 131 16.74 -0.59 6.10
CA VAL A 131 18.09 -0.45 5.53
C VAL A 131 18.36 1.00 5.15
N LEU A 132 17.40 1.66 4.48
CA LEU A 132 17.53 3.09 4.18
C LEU A 132 17.68 3.90 5.46
N LEU A 133 16.98 3.53 6.53
CA LEU A 133 17.05 4.25 7.80
C LEU A 133 18.39 4.10 8.53
N MET A 134 19.14 3.03 8.25
CA MET A 134 20.44 2.76 8.89
C MET A 134 21.64 3.39 8.18
N ILE A 135 21.49 3.77 6.90
CA ILE A 135 22.57 4.34 6.06
C ILE A 135 22.47 5.85 6.01
#